data_AF-A0AB74HTC1-F1
#
_entry.id   AF-A0AB74HTC1-F1
#
_cell.length_a   1.000
_cell.length_b   1.000
_cell.length_c   1.000
_cell.angle_alpha   90.00
_cell.angle_beta   90.00
_cell.angle_gamma   90.00
#
_symmetry.space_group_name_H-M   'P 1'
#
loop_
_entity.id
_entity.type
_entity.pdbx_description
1 polymer ?
#
loop_
_entity_poly.entity_id
_entity_poly.type
_entity_poly.pdbx_seq_one_letter_code
_entity_poly.pdbx_strand_id
1 'polypeptide(L)'
;MKSALISPLLAGLLLLTGCAQPAAQAGGGGGGTIKAINHTKWAINHFSVNGQSGIDIIGPFQGGGGGCCFSVPARWTPGMTVRVDWESGEASTEGFPGFADYEKYKAWEKKMSSQNRQHSKTVP
;
A
#
# COMPACT_ATOMS: atom_id res chain seq x y z
N MET A 1 62.82 -24.67 -12.26
CA MET A 1 62.37 -23.27 -12.41
C MET A 1 60.93 -23.32 -12.89
N LYS A 2 59.99 -23.16 -11.95
CA LYS A 2 59.11 -21.98 -11.82
C LYS A 2 57.90 -22.05 -12.75
N SER A 3 56.87 -22.67 -12.17
CA SER A 3 55.45 -22.49 -12.45
C SER A 3 55.15 -21.08 -12.98
N ALA A 4 54.74 -20.95 -14.25
CA ALA A 4 54.50 -19.64 -14.86
C ALA A 4 53.21 -19.54 -15.68
N LEU A 5 52.32 -20.54 -15.64
CA LEU A 5 51.06 -20.52 -16.40
C LEU A 5 49.79 -20.46 -15.53
N ILE A 6 49.93 -20.55 -14.21
CA ILE A 6 48.78 -20.47 -13.27
C ILE A 6 48.44 -18.99 -12.96
N SER A 7 49.38 -18.06 -13.18
CA SER A 7 49.27 -16.66 -12.75
C SER A 7 48.31 -15.77 -13.55
N PRO A 8 48.13 -15.88 -14.87
CA PRO A 8 47.19 -15.00 -15.58
C PRO A 8 45.74 -15.46 -15.45
N LEU A 9 45.51 -16.76 -15.23
CA LEU A 9 44.18 -17.35 -15.10
C LEU A 9 43.52 -16.96 -13.76
N LEU A 10 44.32 -16.91 -12.68
CA LEU A 10 43.88 -16.41 -11.37
C LEU A 10 43.57 -14.91 -11.41
N ALA A 11 44.37 -14.11 -12.12
CA ALA A 11 44.15 -12.69 -12.28
C ALA A 11 42.89 -12.37 -13.12
N GLY A 12 42.62 -13.17 -14.16
CA GLY A 12 41.40 -13.06 -14.97
C GLY A 12 40.12 -13.42 -14.21
N LEU A 13 40.15 -14.43 -13.34
CA LEU A 13 39.01 -14.81 -12.50
C LEU A 13 38.64 -13.72 -11.48
N LEU A 14 39.62 -12.99 -10.95
CA LEU A 14 39.42 -11.90 -9.99
C LEU A 14 38.81 -10.65 -10.62
N LEU A 15 38.93 -10.44 -11.93
CA LEU A 15 38.34 -9.31 -12.64
C LEU A 15 36.84 -9.51 -12.95
N LEU A 16 36.34 -10.74 -12.91
CA LEU A 16 34.93 -11.06 -13.18
C LEU A 16 33.99 -10.79 -11.99
N THR A 17 34.52 -10.55 -10.79
CA THR A 17 33.71 -10.23 -9.60
C THR A 17 33.47 -8.72 -9.41
N GLY A 18 34.00 -7.87 -10.29
CA GLY A 18 33.98 -6.41 -10.16
C GLY A 18 32.68 -5.70 -10.53
N CYS A 19 31.66 -6.39 -11.06
CA CYS A 19 30.42 -5.76 -11.55
C CYS A 19 29.18 -6.00 -10.67
N ALA A 20 29.35 -6.54 -9.46
CA ALA A 20 28.22 -6.63 -8.53
C ALA A 20 28.00 -5.25 -7.90
N GLN A 21 27.11 -4.44 -8.50
CA GLN A 21 26.58 -3.26 -7.81
C GLN A 21 26.02 -3.72 -6.46
N PRO A 22 26.42 -3.11 -5.33
CA PRO A 22 25.73 -3.33 -4.07
C PRO A 22 24.26 -3.10 -4.35
N ALA A 23 23.44 -4.11 -4.07
CA ALA A 23 22.01 -3.90 -4.12
C ALA A 23 21.70 -2.69 -3.26
N ALA A 24 20.87 -1.79 -3.78
CA ALA A 24 20.38 -0.66 -3.03
C ALA A 24 19.98 -1.16 -1.64
N GLN A 25 20.75 -0.75 -0.63
CA GLN A 25 20.33 -0.91 0.73
C GLN A 25 19.19 0.09 0.89
N ALA A 26 17.98 -0.30 0.50
CA ALA A 26 16.84 0.18 1.25
C ALA A 26 17.07 -0.40 2.64
N GLY A 27 17.70 0.40 3.51
CA GLY A 27 17.75 0.09 4.93
C GLY A 27 16.33 -0.28 5.33
N GLY A 28 16.17 -1.40 6.05
CA GLY A 28 14.85 -1.76 6.58
C GLY A 28 14.25 -0.52 7.25
N GLY A 29 13.16 0.01 6.68
CA GLY A 29 12.58 1.27 7.12
C GLY A 29 12.46 2.39 6.06
N GLY A 30 12.29 2.07 4.77
CA GLY A 30 11.79 3.05 3.80
C GLY A 30 10.30 3.29 4.01
N GLY A 31 9.93 4.02 5.06
CA GLY A 31 8.56 4.21 5.50
C GLY A 31 7.76 5.18 4.65
N GLY A 32 7.48 4.79 3.40
CA GLY A 32 6.67 5.58 2.47
C GLY A 32 5.30 5.88 3.06
N THR A 33 4.78 7.07 2.74
CA THR A 33 3.41 7.44 3.08
C THR A 33 2.44 6.91 2.04
N ILE A 34 1.39 6.22 2.49
CA ILE A 34 0.27 5.81 1.65
C ILE A 34 -0.63 7.02 1.43
N LYS A 35 -0.86 7.38 0.16
CA LYS A 35 -1.82 8.41 -0.27
C LYS A 35 -2.77 7.83 -1.30
N ALA A 36 -4.00 8.31 -1.32
CA ALA A 36 -5.03 7.84 -2.24
C ALA A 36 -5.95 8.98 -2.69
N ILE A 37 -6.59 8.79 -3.84
CA ILE A 37 -7.57 9.72 -4.43
C ILE A 37 -8.82 8.94 -4.79
N ASN A 38 -9.95 9.32 -4.22
CA ASN A 38 -11.24 8.71 -4.48
C ASN A 38 -11.89 9.39 -5.70
N HIS A 39 -12.11 8.64 -6.78
CA HIS A 39 -12.77 9.13 -8.00
C HIS A 39 -14.24 8.73 -8.08
N THR A 40 -14.86 8.40 -6.95
CA THR A 40 -16.24 7.90 -6.89
C THR A 40 -17.12 8.77 -6.02
N LYS A 41 -18.44 8.56 -6.15
CA LYS A 41 -19.45 9.21 -5.31
C LYS A 41 -19.59 8.61 -3.89
N TRP A 42 -18.97 7.47 -3.63
CA TRP A 42 -19.02 6.78 -2.34
C TRP A 42 -17.82 7.19 -1.50
N ALA A 43 -17.93 7.23 -0.18
CA ALA A 43 -16.76 7.37 0.69
C ALA A 43 -15.92 6.10 0.65
N ILE A 44 -14.61 6.23 0.85
CA ILE A 44 -13.73 5.13 1.25
C ILE A 44 -13.62 5.18 2.77
N ASN A 45 -14.32 4.27 3.46
CA ASN A 45 -14.40 4.23 4.92
C ASN A 45 -13.09 3.76 5.57
N HIS A 46 -12.33 2.93 4.87
CA HIS A 46 -10.98 2.54 5.23
C HIS A 46 -10.32 1.89 4.01
N PHE A 47 -8.99 1.94 3.96
CA PHE A 47 -8.23 1.21 2.96
C PHE A 47 -6.85 0.82 3.48
N SER A 48 -6.25 -0.18 2.84
CA SER A 48 -4.91 -0.66 3.15
C SER A 48 -4.16 -1.09 1.90
N VAL A 49 -2.83 -1.08 1.98
CA VAL A 49 -1.93 -1.63 0.96
C VAL A 49 -1.09 -2.71 1.62
N ASN A 50 -1.20 -3.96 1.16
CA ASN A 50 -0.62 -5.15 1.79
C ASN A 50 -0.94 -5.23 3.30
N GLY A 51 -2.16 -4.86 3.69
CA GLY A 51 -2.60 -4.80 5.08
C GLY A 51 -2.11 -3.59 5.88
N GLN A 52 -1.20 -2.77 5.33
CA GLN A 52 -0.79 -1.51 5.98
C GLN A 52 -1.87 -0.45 5.77
N SER A 53 -2.38 0.10 6.87
CA SER A 53 -3.50 1.05 6.85
C SER A 53 -3.11 2.37 6.16
N GLY A 54 -4.04 2.90 5.36
CA GLY A 54 -3.97 4.24 4.80
C GLY A 54 -4.29 5.36 5.80
N ILE A 55 -4.78 5.02 7.00
CA ILE A 55 -5.25 5.88 8.11
C ILE A 55 -6.55 6.64 7.82
N ASP A 56 -6.63 7.34 6.69
CA ASP A 56 -7.72 8.28 6.46
C ASP A 56 -8.99 7.62 5.89
N ILE A 57 -10.12 8.23 6.22
CA ILE A 57 -11.37 8.13 5.47
C ILE A 57 -11.31 9.14 4.32
N ILE A 58 -11.70 8.73 3.11
CA ILE A 58 -11.65 9.61 1.93
C ILE A 58 -13.07 9.83 1.41
N GLY A 59 -13.54 11.08 1.50
CA GLY A 59 -14.84 11.47 0.99
C GLY A 59 -14.95 11.35 -0.53
N PRO A 60 -16.17 11.48 -1.09
CA PRO A 60 -16.39 11.48 -2.53
C PRO A 60 -15.52 12.53 -3.24
N PHE A 61 -14.82 12.12 -4.30
CA PHE A 61 -13.99 13.01 -5.13
C PHE A 61 -12.85 13.75 -4.38
N GLN A 62 -12.40 13.20 -3.25
CA GLN A 62 -11.33 13.79 -2.43
C GLN A 62 -10.04 12.97 -2.47
N GLY A 63 -8.94 13.59 -2.04
CA GLY A 63 -7.68 12.93 -1.72
C GLY A 63 -7.52 12.75 -0.21
N GLY A 64 -6.72 11.78 0.18
CA GLY A 64 -6.39 11.53 1.58
C GLY A 64 -5.29 10.48 1.73
N GLY A 65 -5.28 9.86 2.89
CA GLY A 65 -4.26 8.92 3.31
C GLY A 65 -3.21 9.61 4.16
N GLY A 66 -2.28 8.85 4.70
CA GLY A 66 -1.33 9.34 5.68
C GLY A 66 -0.63 8.21 6.41
N GLY A 67 -1.09 6.97 6.21
CA GLY A 67 -0.43 5.75 6.62
C GLY A 67 1.07 5.82 6.39
N CYS A 68 1.84 5.87 7.47
CA CYS A 68 3.29 5.87 7.39
C CYS A 68 3.79 4.46 7.11
N CYS A 69 5.12 4.39 6.95
CA CYS A 69 5.83 3.15 7.27
C CYS A 69 5.51 2.00 6.30
N PHE A 70 4.95 2.29 5.13
CA PHE A 70 4.79 1.29 4.07
C PHE A 70 6.16 0.95 3.52
N SER A 71 6.55 -0.31 3.69
CA SER A 71 7.87 -0.80 3.27
C SER A 71 7.75 -1.66 2.02
N VAL A 72 8.71 -1.50 1.12
CA VAL A 72 8.90 -2.37 -0.04
C VAL A 72 10.21 -3.14 0.10
N PRO A 73 10.33 -4.33 -0.52
CA PRO A 73 11.60 -5.05 -0.62
C PRO A 73 12.75 -4.15 -1.10
N ALA A 74 13.94 -4.34 -0.52
CA ALA A 74 15.13 -3.54 -0.86
C ALA A 74 15.60 -3.71 -2.30
N ARG A 75 15.30 -4.87 -2.90
CA ARG A 75 15.56 -5.15 -4.31
C ARG A 75 14.24 -5.22 -5.03
N TRP A 76 14.08 -4.38 -6.05
CA TRP A 76 12.98 -4.52 -6.98
C TRP A 76 13.16 -5.78 -7.83
N THR A 77 12.09 -6.54 -8.01
CA THR A 77 12.02 -7.68 -8.92
C THR A 77 10.88 -7.50 -9.91
N PRO A 78 11.07 -7.82 -11.20
CA PRO A 78 9.97 -7.82 -12.15
C PRO A 78 8.79 -8.66 -11.64
N GLY A 79 7.57 -8.14 -11.78
CA GLY A 79 6.35 -8.83 -11.34
C GLY A 79 6.00 -8.68 -9.86
N MET A 80 6.67 -7.79 -9.11
CA MET A 80 6.14 -7.35 -7.82
C MET A 80 4.72 -6.79 -7.98
N THR A 81 3.90 -6.98 -6.94
CA THR A 81 2.53 -6.49 -6.89
C THR A 81 2.24 -5.97 -5.49
N VAL A 82 1.18 -5.17 -5.37
CA VAL A 82 0.56 -4.84 -4.09
C VAL A 82 -0.92 -5.20 -4.11
N ARG A 83 -1.42 -5.66 -2.97
CA ARG A 83 -2.85 -5.87 -2.74
C ARG A 83 -3.41 -4.64 -2.05
N VAL A 84 -4.43 -4.06 -2.65
CA VAL A 84 -5.18 -2.94 -2.07
C VAL A 84 -6.54 -3.46 -1.62
N ASP A 85 -6.88 -3.21 -0.38
CA ASP A 85 -8.19 -3.49 0.19
C ASP A 85 -8.86 -2.18 0.58
N TRP A 86 -10.17 -2.06 0.35
CA TRP A 86 -10.91 -0.89 0.81
C TRP A 86 -12.40 -1.17 0.99
N GLU A 87 -13.03 -0.40 1.85
CA GLU A 87 -14.48 -0.38 2.00
C GLU A 87 -15.07 0.90 1.42
N SER A 88 -16.06 0.77 0.53
CA SER A 88 -16.87 1.90 0.09
C SER A 88 -18.16 2.00 0.90
N GLY A 89 -18.61 3.21 1.25
CA GLY A 89 -19.88 3.43 1.96
C GLY A 89 -20.61 4.70 1.52
N GLU A 90 -21.90 4.80 1.89
CA GLU A 90 -22.70 6.02 1.70
C GLU A 90 -22.12 7.16 2.54
N ALA A 91 -21.93 8.32 1.92
CA ALA A 91 -21.35 9.50 2.56
C ALA A 91 -22.41 10.58 2.86
N SER A 92 -23.65 10.37 2.42
CA SER A 92 -24.77 11.30 2.61
C SER A 92 -25.28 11.30 4.06
N THR A 93 -25.68 12.48 4.53
CA THR A 93 -26.45 12.66 5.77
C THR A 93 -27.96 12.69 5.51
N GLU A 94 -28.40 12.32 4.32
CA GLU A 94 -29.83 12.30 3.97
C GLU A 94 -30.60 11.33 4.88
N GLY A 95 -31.71 11.83 5.42
CA GLY A 95 -32.54 11.09 6.37
C GLY A 95 -31.91 10.90 7.75
N PHE A 96 -30.82 11.60 8.09
CA PHE A 96 -30.23 11.59 9.42
C PHE A 96 -31.24 12.12 10.47
N PRO A 97 -31.66 11.31 11.46
CA PRO A 97 -32.74 11.68 12.37
C PRO A 97 -32.29 12.58 13.54
N GLY A 98 -31.02 12.97 13.58
CA GLY A 98 -30.41 13.55 14.79
C GLY A 98 -30.10 12.48 15.83
N PHE A 99 -29.62 12.93 17.00
CA PHE A 99 -29.18 12.04 18.09
C PHE A 99 -30.19 11.91 19.25
N ALA A 100 -31.30 12.67 19.21
CA ALA A 100 -32.27 12.72 20.31
C ALA A 100 -33.07 11.41 20.48
N ASP A 101 -33.28 10.68 19.38
CA ASP A 101 -34.02 9.41 19.36
C ASP A 101 -33.06 8.28 18.99
N TYR A 102 -32.67 7.50 20.00
CA TYR A 102 -31.68 6.44 19.86
C TYR A 102 -32.11 5.34 18.88
N GLU A 103 -33.38 4.91 18.92
CA GLU A 103 -33.87 3.84 18.06
C GLU A 103 -33.88 4.26 16.59
N LYS A 104 -34.31 5.51 16.30
CA LYS A 104 -34.22 6.05 14.95
C LYS A 104 -32.79 6.21 14.48
N TYR A 105 -31.90 6.70 15.34
CA TYR A 105 -30.47 6.80 15.04
C TYR A 105 -29.88 5.43 14.67
N LYS A 106 -30.12 4.38 15.47
CA LYS A 106 -29.63 3.03 15.21
C LYS A 106 -30.20 2.42 13.94
N ALA A 107 -31.48 2.67 13.65
CA ALA A 107 -32.10 2.22 12.40
C ALA A 107 -31.46 2.89 11.17
N TRP A 108 -31.19 4.20 11.24
CA TRP A 108 -30.49 4.94 10.19
C TRP A 108 -29.05 4.46 10.01
N GLU A 109 -28.29 4.30 11.11
CA GLU A 109 -26.91 3.79 11.07
C GLU A 109 -26.82 2.38 10.47
N LYS A 110 -27.76 1.49 10.83
CA LYS A 110 -27.86 0.15 10.22
C LYS A 110 -28.19 0.23 8.73
N LYS A 111 -29.08 1.14 8.33
CA LYS A 111 -29.39 1.36 6.91
C LYS A 111 -28.14 1.85 6.16
N MET A 112 -27.39 2.82 6.71
CA MET A 112 -26.19 3.34 6.07
C MET A 112 -25.10 2.27 5.92
N SER A 113 -24.78 1.56 7.01
CA SER A 113 -23.78 0.48 6.99
C SER A 113 -24.16 -0.70 6.09
N SER A 114 -25.45 -0.96 5.85
CA SER A 114 -25.89 -2.01 4.91
C SER A 114 -25.46 -1.74 3.45
N GLN A 115 -25.12 -0.49 3.12
CA GLN A 115 -24.61 -0.10 1.80
C GLN A 115 -23.10 -0.29 1.67
N ASN A 116 -22.39 -0.59 2.76
CA ASN A 116 -20.95 -0.79 2.72
C ASN A 116 -20.59 -1.99 1.83
N ARG A 117 -19.52 -1.84 1.05
CA ARG A 117 -19.00 -2.89 0.17
C ARG A 117 -17.50 -3.00 0.36
N GLN A 118 -17.05 -4.23 0.54
CA GLN A 118 -15.65 -4.58 0.64
C GLN A 118 -15.10 -4.85 -0.75
N HIS A 119 -13.91 -4.33 -1.02
CA HIS A 119 -13.23 -4.44 -2.29
C HIS A 119 -11.78 -4.86 -2.08
N SER A 120 -11.24 -5.54 -3.09
CA SER A 120 -9.85 -5.97 -3.11
C SER A 120 -9.34 -5.97 -4.54
N LYS A 121 -8.12 -5.48 -4.74
CA LYS A 121 -7.44 -5.57 -6.02
C LYS A 121 -5.94 -5.73 -5.85
N THR A 122 -5.38 -6.71 -6.55
CA THR A 122 -3.93 -6.82 -6.72
C THR A 122 -3.52 -6.04 -7.97
N VAL A 123 -2.56 -5.13 -7.82
CA VAL A 123 -2.01 -4.33 -8.91
C VAL A 123 -0.49 -4.54 -9.01
N PRO A 124 0.09 -4.55 -10.22
CA PRO A 124 1.55 -4.52 -10.42
C PRO A 124 2.19 -3.26 -9.82
#